data_AF-A0A948QAR1-F1
#
_entry.id   AF-A0A948QAR1-F1
#
_cell.length_a   1.000
_cell.length_b   1.000
_cell.length_c   1.000
_cell.angle_alpha   90.00
_cell.angle_beta   90.00
_cell.angle_gamma   90.00
#
_symmetry.space_group_name_H-M   'P 1'
#
loop_
_entity.id
_entity.type
_entity.pdbx_description
1 polymer ?
#
loop_
_entity_poly.entity_id
_entity_poly.type
_entity_poly.pdbx_seq_one_letter_code
_entity_poly.pdbx_strand_id
1 'polypeptide(L)'
;MSKYFKFGKIILLSVLVFSSMVHAKMNEVVFMKNGAYVGKIDTYVLNDIIFLDATRTAKFLGGKIYWRPVSGKLFFQVKGNKIIFYRDKDEVILNKEKVSVSRPYIVRGGKAFISKDFLISKYFTDAFNFRLAYNEKTGVIEEAHNVNIKSMNYFSYKDRTRIVIYMSEILEYQISRKEKSLLAISIQGGILYDDEKISINNGIIKNIEMFQENKYARLGISLGENFKEYKSLTLKSPDRLVFDIYGVNAIGNKNDIAPDIIEPNKGVEESGVSVITPEITVNGASNSIVPSALSSPSVLSDSKENLSTEGEGGAIQEKPNIPDKMVLTKSGIKKIVIDAGHGGKDGGGR
;
A
#
# COMPACT_ATOMS: atom_id res chain seq x y z
N MET A 1 -90.26 26.21 11.45
CA MET A 1 -89.48 24.95 11.56
C MET A 1 -88.88 24.65 10.20
N SER A 2 -87.77 25.29 9.80
CA SER A 2 -86.38 24.80 9.93
C SER A 2 -86.19 23.33 9.54
N LYS A 3 -85.52 23.09 8.40
CA LYS A 3 -84.35 22.20 8.30
C LYS A 3 -83.63 22.38 6.96
N TYR A 4 -82.43 22.92 7.07
CA TYR A 4 -81.46 23.18 6.00
C TYR A 4 -80.84 21.88 5.49
N PHE A 5 -80.84 21.70 4.17
CA PHE A 5 -80.15 20.61 3.47
C PHE A 5 -78.69 21.02 3.24
N LYS A 6 -77.76 20.43 3.99
CA LYS A 6 -76.31 20.72 3.88
C LYS A 6 -75.72 19.98 2.67
N PHE A 7 -75.29 20.75 1.66
CA PHE A 7 -74.40 20.29 0.60
C PHE A 7 -73.02 19.97 1.20
N GLY A 8 -72.67 18.69 1.27
CA GLY A 8 -71.33 18.24 1.61
C GLY A 8 -70.37 18.49 0.45
N LYS A 9 -69.46 19.46 0.59
CA LYS A 9 -68.31 19.64 -0.29
C LYS A 9 -67.32 18.49 -0.06
N ILE A 10 -67.32 17.51 -0.95
CA ILE A 10 -66.23 16.53 -1.06
C ILE A 10 -65.05 17.27 -1.74
N ILE A 11 -64.11 17.74 -0.94
CA ILE A 11 -62.83 18.27 -1.41
C ILE A 11 -61.96 17.05 -1.71
N LEU A 12 -61.89 16.67 -2.99
CA LEU A 12 -60.95 15.69 -3.52
C LEU A 12 -59.56 16.34 -3.56
N LEU A 13 -58.82 16.25 -2.46
CA LEU A 13 -57.43 16.69 -2.38
C LEU A 13 -56.55 15.71 -3.17
N SER A 14 -56.38 15.97 -4.46
CA SER A 14 -55.42 15.28 -5.32
C SER A 14 -54.01 15.64 -4.85
N VAL A 15 -53.45 14.80 -3.97
CA VAL A 15 -52.02 14.83 -3.64
C VAL A 15 -51.29 14.26 -4.85
N LEU A 16 -50.98 15.14 -5.81
CA LEU A 16 -49.95 14.91 -6.82
C LEU A 16 -48.62 14.81 -6.08
N VAL A 17 -48.31 13.59 -5.63
CA VAL A 17 -46.95 13.19 -5.27
C VAL A 17 -46.16 13.30 -6.56
N PHE A 18 -45.55 14.45 -6.79
CA PHE A 18 -44.47 14.61 -7.76
C PHE A 18 -43.34 13.71 -7.27
N SER A 19 -43.39 12.45 -7.68
CA SER A 19 -42.27 11.54 -7.68
C SER A 19 -41.20 12.22 -8.52
N SER A 20 -40.36 13.03 -7.88
CA SER A 20 -39.16 13.57 -8.50
C SER A 20 -38.42 12.36 -9.06
N MET A 21 -38.45 12.21 -10.39
CA MET A 21 -37.64 11.23 -11.07
C MET A 21 -36.21 11.53 -10.67
N VAL A 22 -35.69 10.76 -9.72
CA VAL A 22 -34.28 10.74 -9.38
C VAL A 22 -33.60 10.19 -10.61
N HIS A 23 -33.27 11.10 -11.54
CA HIS A 23 -32.46 10.79 -12.68
C HIS A 23 -31.11 10.40 -12.10
N ALA A 24 -30.80 9.10 -12.17
CA ALA A 24 -29.49 8.59 -11.82
C ALA A 24 -28.48 9.19 -12.82
N LYS A 25 -27.99 10.39 -12.51
CA LYS A 25 -26.95 11.04 -13.29
C LYS A 25 -25.66 10.27 -13.00
N MET A 26 -25.15 9.62 -14.03
CA MET A 26 -23.83 9.02 -13.99
C MET A 26 -22.82 10.16 -13.94
N ASN A 27 -22.27 10.40 -12.75
CA ASN A 27 -21.22 11.41 -12.55
C ASN A 27 -19.87 10.78 -12.89
N GLU A 28 -18.89 11.60 -13.25
CA GLU A 28 -17.54 11.16 -13.55
C GLU A 28 -16.55 11.77 -12.55
N VAL A 29 -15.54 11.00 -12.18
CA VAL A 29 -14.37 11.44 -11.39
C VAL A 29 -13.15 11.43 -12.29
N VAL A 30 -12.35 12.49 -12.26
CA VAL A 30 -11.08 12.54 -13.00
C VAL A 30 -10.03 11.75 -12.25
N PHE A 31 -9.31 10.87 -12.93
CA PHE A 31 -8.20 10.11 -12.37
C PHE A 31 -6.87 10.72 -12.83
N MET A 32 -6.03 11.05 -11.84
CA MET A 32 -4.67 11.50 -12.04
C MET A 32 -3.68 10.50 -11.47
N LYS A 33 -2.56 10.33 -12.16
CA LYS A 33 -1.46 9.49 -11.72
C LYS A 33 -0.19 10.34 -11.74
N ASN A 34 0.40 10.54 -10.56
CA ASN A 34 1.62 11.33 -10.44
C ASN A 34 1.49 12.71 -11.12
N GLY A 35 0.40 13.44 -10.85
CA GLY A 35 0.14 14.73 -11.48
C GLY A 35 -0.26 14.69 -12.97
N ALA A 36 -0.20 13.54 -13.66
CA ALA A 36 -0.63 13.40 -15.05
C ALA A 36 -2.10 12.94 -15.15
N TYR A 37 -2.85 13.54 -16.08
CA TYR A 37 -4.21 13.10 -16.38
C TYR A 37 -4.20 11.73 -17.08
N VAL A 38 -4.94 10.76 -16.54
CA VAL A 38 -5.06 9.41 -17.12
C VAL A 38 -6.41 9.23 -17.80
N GLY A 39 -7.48 9.76 -17.22
CA GLY A 39 -8.83 9.58 -17.74
C GLY A 39 -9.89 9.92 -16.72
N LYS A 40 -11.12 9.50 -17.01
CA LYS A 40 -12.26 9.61 -16.10
C LYS A 40 -12.76 8.25 -15.66
N ILE A 41 -13.30 8.16 -14.45
CA ILE A 41 -13.93 6.97 -13.88
C ILE A 41 -15.40 7.28 -13.66
N ASP A 42 -16.24 6.37 -14.12
CA ASP A 42 -17.68 6.47 -13.93
C ASP A 42 -18.04 6.24 -12.47
N THR A 43 -19.01 7.00 -11.95
CA THR A 43 -19.45 6.89 -10.56
C THR A 43 -20.93 6.57 -10.41
N TYR A 44 -21.26 5.97 -9.28
CA TYR A 44 -22.62 5.73 -8.81
C TYR A 44 -22.76 6.27 -7.39
N VAL A 45 -23.81 7.07 -7.13
CA VAL A 45 -24.08 7.62 -5.80
C VAL A 45 -25.24 6.87 -5.17
N LEU A 46 -25.05 6.35 -3.96
CA LEU A 46 -26.08 5.65 -3.19
C LEU A 46 -26.00 6.07 -1.73
N ASN A 47 -27.05 6.72 -1.22
CA ASN A 47 -27.10 7.24 0.16
C ASN A 47 -25.89 8.14 0.47
N ASP A 48 -25.60 9.08 -0.44
CA ASP A 48 -24.47 10.02 -0.36
C ASP A 48 -23.07 9.38 -0.38
N ILE A 49 -22.98 8.06 -0.58
CA ILE A 49 -21.71 7.36 -0.78
C ILE A 49 -21.41 7.28 -2.27
N ILE A 50 -20.23 7.75 -2.64
CA ILE A 50 -19.71 7.69 -4.01
C ILE A 50 -19.04 6.32 -4.22
N PHE A 51 -19.44 5.63 -5.28
CA PHE A 51 -18.81 4.40 -5.73
C PHE A 51 -18.20 4.60 -7.12
N LEU A 52 -17.00 4.08 -7.34
CA LEU A 52 -16.25 4.18 -8.59
C LEU A 52 -16.33 2.86 -9.37
N ASP A 53 -16.49 2.92 -10.69
CA ASP A 53 -16.50 1.73 -11.55
C ASP A 53 -15.22 0.91 -11.33
N ALA A 54 -15.37 -0.32 -10.84
CA ALA A 54 -14.26 -1.15 -10.40
C ALA A 54 -13.35 -1.56 -11.57
N THR A 55 -13.93 -1.75 -12.76
CA THR A 55 -13.21 -2.18 -13.96
C THR A 55 -12.27 -1.08 -14.41
N ARG A 56 -12.79 0.15 -14.50
CA ARG A 56 -12.04 1.32 -14.94
C ARG A 56 -11.02 1.76 -13.91
N THR A 57 -11.38 1.72 -12.63
CA THR A 57 -10.46 1.95 -11.51
C THR A 57 -9.28 0.97 -11.56
N ALA A 58 -9.54 -0.34 -11.68
CA ALA A 58 -8.48 -1.33 -11.78
C ALA A 58 -7.59 -1.09 -13.00
N LYS A 59 -8.18 -0.76 -14.16
CA LYS A 59 -7.42 -0.47 -15.38
C LYS A 59 -6.44 0.70 -15.19
N PHE A 60 -6.88 1.81 -14.59
CA PHE A 60 -6.02 2.97 -14.37
C PHE A 60 -4.90 2.71 -13.36
N LEU A 61 -5.14 1.82 -12.41
CA LEU A 61 -4.12 1.37 -11.44
C LEU A 61 -3.18 0.29 -12.00
N GLY A 62 -3.29 -0.08 -13.28
CA GLY A 62 -2.50 -1.18 -13.87
C GLY A 62 -2.89 -2.55 -13.31
N GLY A 63 -4.13 -2.69 -12.87
CA GLY A 63 -4.72 -3.89 -12.29
C GLY A 63 -5.80 -4.53 -13.16
N LYS A 64 -6.49 -5.50 -12.56
CA LYS A 64 -7.57 -6.27 -13.17
C LYS A 64 -8.60 -6.67 -12.13
N ILE A 65 -9.84 -6.84 -12.58
CA ILE A 65 -10.93 -7.37 -11.76
C ILE A 65 -11.38 -8.74 -12.26
N TYR A 66 -11.85 -9.57 -11.34
CA TYR A 66 -12.59 -10.78 -11.66
C TYR A 66 -13.88 -10.80 -10.84
N TRP A 67 -15.02 -10.81 -11.52
CA TRP A 67 -16.33 -10.81 -10.88
C TRP A 67 -16.97 -12.19 -10.99
N ARG A 68 -17.46 -12.73 -9.88
CA ARG A 68 -18.20 -13.99 -9.82
C ARG A 68 -19.63 -13.71 -9.35
N PRO A 69 -20.61 -13.58 -10.28
CA PRO A 69 -21.94 -13.07 -9.96
C PRO A 69 -22.72 -14.02 -9.06
N VAL A 70 -22.59 -15.33 -9.29
CA VAL A 70 -23.27 -16.38 -8.52
C VAL A 70 -22.87 -16.32 -7.04
N SER A 71 -21.57 -16.20 -6.76
CA SER A 71 -21.05 -16.15 -5.40
C SER A 71 -21.03 -14.75 -4.78
N GLY A 72 -21.35 -13.70 -5.56
CA GLY A 72 -21.18 -12.31 -5.14
C GLY A 72 -19.74 -11.96 -4.74
N LYS A 73 -18.72 -12.51 -5.40
CA LYS A 73 -17.31 -12.21 -5.09
C LYS A 73 -16.70 -11.33 -6.17
N LEU A 74 -16.05 -10.25 -5.76
CA LEU A 74 -15.23 -9.41 -6.62
C LEU A 74 -13.76 -9.55 -6.19
N PHE A 75 -12.91 -9.99 -7.09
CA PHE A 75 -11.46 -9.98 -6.91
C PHE A 75 -10.90 -8.73 -7.59
N PHE A 76 -10.19 -7.92 -6.85
CA PHE A 76 -9.52 -6.72 -7.35
C PHE A 76 -8.02 -6.90 -7.17
N GLN A 77 -7.26 -6.89 -8.26
CA GLN A 77 -5.84 -7.20 -8.25
C GLN A 77 -5.03 -6.07 -8.89
N VAL A 78 -4.02 -5.57 -8.17
CA VAL A 78 -3.06 -4.57 -8.65
C VAL A 78 -1.67 -5.01 -8.25
N LYS A 79 -0.71 -5.01 -9.19
CA LYS A 79 0.72 -5.33 -8.94
C LYS A 79 0.94 -6.61 -8.10
N GLY A 80 0.16 -7.66 -8.36
CA GLY A 80 0.25 -8.94 -7.65
C GLY A 80 -0.54 -9.02 -6.33
N ASN A 81 -0.87 -7.89 -5.70
CA ASN A 81 -1.71 -7.84 -4.50
C ASN A 81 -3.19 -7.99 -4.85
N LYS A 82 -3.97 -8.60 -3.97
CA LYS A 82 -5.38 -8.96 -4.25
C LYS A 82 -6.28 -8.67 -3.07
N ILE A 83 -7.42 -8.04 -3.37
CA ILE A 83 -8.52 -7.79 -2.45
C ILE A 83 -9.72 -8.62 -2.89
N ILE A 84 -10.42 -9.22 -1.93
CA ILE A 84 -11.67 -9.95 -2.19
C ILE A 84 -12.80 -9.24 -1.48
N PHE A 85 -13.80 -8.82 -2.25
CA PHE A 85 -15.02 -8.25 -1.72
C PHE A 85 -16.16 -9.27 -1.78
N TYR A 86 -17.09 -9.20 -0.82
CA TYR A 86 -18.25 -10.07 -0.71
C TYR A 86 -19.53 -9.25 -0.80
N ARG A 87 -20.44 -9.64 -1.69
CA ARG A 87 -21.68 -8.90 -1.91
C ARG A 87 -22.47 -8.90 -0.60
N ASP A 88 -23.09 -7.77 -0.29
CA ASP A 88 -23.98 -7.61 0.86
C ASP A 88 -23.27 -7.84 2.21
N LYS A 89 -21.93 -7.71 2.24
CA LYS A 89 -21.15 -7.77 3.47
C LYS A 89 -20.29 -6.53 3.67
N ASP A 90 -20.23 -6.11 4.92
CA ASP A 90 -19.36 -5.03 5.37
C ASP A 90 -17.96 -5.57 5.78
N GLU A 91 -17.40 -6.44 4.93
CA GLU A 91 -16.07 -7.02 5.10
C GLU A 91 -15.34 -7.19 3.77
N VAL A 92 -14.01 -7.03 3.79
CA VAL A 92 -13.11 -7.35 2.68
C VAL A 92 -11.98 -8.26 3.18
N ILE A 93 -11.40 -9.06 2.28
CA ILE A 93 -10.19 -9.83 2.55
C ILE A 93 -9.00 -9.16 1.87
N LEU A 94 -8.03 -8.73 2.67
CA LEU A 94 -6.79 -8.05 2.29
C LEU A 94 -5.62 -8.92 2.76
N ASN A 95 -4.75 -9.38 1.86
CA ASN A 95 -3.58 -10.18 2.26
C ASN A 95 -3.87 -11.39 3.18
N LYS A 96 -5.06 -12.00 3.03
CA LYS A 96 -5.63 -13.10 3.86
C LYS A 96 -6.22 -12.68 5.21
N GLU A 97 -6.17 -11.40 5.56
CA GLU A 97 -6.82 -10.85 6.74
C GLU A 97 -8.20 -10.29 6.40
N LYS A 98 -9.16 -10.43 7.31
CA LYS A 98 -10.49 -9.86 7.17
C LYS A 98 -10.51 -8.48 7.82
N VAL A 99 -11.04 -7.51 7.09
CA VAL A 99 -11.21 -6.13 7.58
C VAL A 99 -12.66 -5.73 7.40
N SER A 100 -13.26 -5.17 8.46
CA SER A 100 -14.61 -4.63 8.39
C SER A 100 -14.59 -3.26 7.73
N VAL A 101 -15.38 -3.10 6.67
CA VAL A 101 -15.55 -1.83 5.95
C VAL A 101 -17.01 -1.73 5.54
N SER A 102 -17.67 -0.62 5.87
CA SER A 102 -19.08 -0.46 5.51
C SER A 102 -19.25 -0.36 3.99
N ARG A 103 -20.11 -1.23 3.44
CA ARG A 103 -20.52 -1.27 2.03
C ARG A 103 -19.35 -1.04 1.06
N PRO A 104 -18.34 -1.94 1.07
CA PRO A 104 -17.09 -1.69 0.36
C PRO A 104 -17.26 -1.77 -1.16
N TYR A 105 -18.32 -2.43 -1.65
CA TYR A 105 -18.68 -2.42 -3.07
C TYR A 105 -20.17 -2.73 -3.28
N ILE A 106 -20.68 -2.36 -4.46
CA ILE A 106 -22.06 -2.64 -4.91
C ILE A 106 -22.10 -3.16 -6.35
N VAL A 107 -23.27 -3.68 -6.73
CA VAL A 107 -23.59 -4.13 -8.09
C VAL A 107 -24.74 -3.28 -8.65
N ARG A 108 -24.55 -2.62 -9.79
CA ARG A 108 -25.63 -1.88 -10.47
C ARG A 108 -25.49 -1.99 -11.98
N GLY A 109 -26.59 -2.30 -12.68
CA GLY A 109 -26.59 -2.47 -14.13
C GLY A 109 -25.59 -3.52 -14.63
N GLY A 110 -25.39 -4.61 -13.88
CA GLY A 110 -24.40 -5.64 -14.19
C GLY A 110 -22.93 -5.23 -13.99
N LYS A 111 -22.67 -4.02 -13.49
CA LYS A 111 -21.33 -3.49 -13.22
C LYS A 111 -21.00 -3.48 -11.73
N ALA A 112 -19.71 -3.60 -11.46
CA ALA A 112 -19.10 -3.54 -10.15
C ALA A 112 -18.69 -2.11 -9.82
N PHE A 113 -19.03 -1.61 -8.63
CA PHE A 113 -18.53 -0.33 -8.15
C PHE A 113 -17.96 -0.47 -6.74
N ILE A 114 -16.78 0.10 -6.50
CA ILE A 114 -16.08 0.07 -5.20
C ILE A 114 -16.27 1.42 -4.52
N SER A 115 -16.51 1.42 -3.21
CA SER A 115 -16.67 2.65 -2.43
C SER A 115 -15.42 3.54 -2.54
N LYS A 116 -15.63 4.83 -2.80
CA LYS A 116 -14.58 5.86 -2.74
C LYS A 116 -13.88 5.82 -1.38
N ASP A 117 -14.64 5.72 -0.29
CA ASP A 117 -14.10 5.72 1.07
C ASP A 117 -13.17 4.53 1.32
N PHE A 118 -13.48 3.37 0.73
CA PHE A 118 -12.57 2.23 0.75
C PHE A 118 -11.29 2.52 -0.05
N LEU A 119 -11.40 3.06 -1.26
CA LEU A 119 -10.26 3.33 -2.14
C LEU A 119 -9.27 4.34 -1.53
N ILE A 120 -9.75 5.34 -0.78
CA ILE A 120 -8.89 6.33 -0.10
C ILE A 120 -8.50 5.93 1.33
N SER A 121 -8.90 4.73 1.78
CA SER A 121 -8.64 4.27 3.15
C SER A 121 -7.18 3.84 3.36
N LYS A 122 -6.78 3.77 4.65
CA LYS A 122 -5.52 3.14 5.05
C LYS A 122 -5.44 1.68 4.60
N TYR A 123 -6.55 0.93 4.64
CA TYR A 123 -6.58 -0.48 4.24
C TYR A 123 -6.20 -0.67 2.76
N PHE A 124 -6.66 0.21 1.88
CA PHE A 124 -6.26 0.20 0.48
C PHE A 124 -4.77 0.54 0.33
N THR A 125 -4.31 1.55 1.07
CA THR A 125 -2.90 1.97 1.07
C THR A 125 -1.98 0.84 1.51
N ASP A 126 -2.31 0.15 2.61
CA ASP A 126 -1.53 -0.97 3.14
C ASP A 126 -1.52 -2.17 2.17
N ALA A 127 -2.60 -2.37 1.41
CA ALA A 127 -2.69 -3.46 0.43
C ALA A 127 -1.85 -3.24 -0.83
N PHE A 128 -1.66 -1.98 -1.25
CA PHE A 128 -1.04 -1.68 -2.56
C PHE A 128 0.21 -0.80 -2.50
N ASN A 129 0.59 -0.31 -1.32
CA ASN A 129 1.75 0.56 -1.09
C ASN A 129 1.70 1.90 -1.86
N PHE A 130 0.49 2.42 -2.06
CA PHE A 130 0.24 3.78 -2.53
C PHE A 130 -1.13 4.24 -2.04
N ARG A 131 -1.33 5.54 -1.84
CA ARG A 131 -2.61 6.08 -1.39
C ARG A 131 -3.36 6.70 -2.57
N LEU A 132 -4.68 6.69 -2.48
CA LEU A 132 -5.54 7.49 -3.33
C LEU A 132 -6.02 8.71 -2.54
N ALA A 133 -5.87 9.90 -3.10
CA ALA A 133 -6.39 11.13 -2.53
C ALA A 133 -7.58 11.60 -3.38
N TYR A 134 -8.72 11.90 -2.74
CA TYR A 134 -9.88 12.44 -3.42
C TYR A 134 -10.13 13.89 -3.04
N ASN A 135 -10.27 14.76 -4.04
CA ASN A 135 -10.65 16.15 -3.86
C ASN A 135 -12.14 16.33 -4.14
N GLU A 136 -12.94 16.47 -3.06
CA GLU A 136 -14.39 16.64 -3.11
C GLU A 136 -14.84 17.84 -3.96
N LYS A 137 -14.03 18.92 -4.02
CA LYS A 137 -14.39 20.14 -4.75
C LYS A 137 -14.22 19.97 -6.26
N THR A 138 -13.19 19.25 -6.69
CA THR A 138 -12.84 19.10 -8.11
C THR A 138 -13.29 17.77 -8.69
N GLY A 139 -13.69 16.81 -7.87
CA GLY A 139 -14.01 15.45 -8.31
C GLY A 139 -12.79 14.73 -8.89
N VAL A 140 -11.59 15.04 -8.40
CA VAL A 140 -10.33 14.42 -8.82
C VAL A 140 -9.92 13.38 -7.81
N ILE A 141 -9.58 12.17 -8.28
CA ILE A 141 -8.87 11.17 -7.51
C ILE A 141 -7.43 11.07 -8.03
N GLU A 142 -6.45 11.11 -7.14
CA GLU A 142 -5.02 11.09 -7.47
C GLU A 142 -4.33 9.89 -6.82
N GLU A 143 -3.58 9.12 -7.62
CA GLU A 143 -2.59 8.16 -7.14
C GLU A 143 -1.39 8.92 -6.59
N ALA A 144 -1.26 8.94 -5.27
CA ALA A 144 -0.14 9.55 -4.57
C ALA A 144 0.75 8.46 -3.97
N HIS A 145 1.98 8.38 -4.48
CA HIS A 145 3.03 7.59 -3.85
C HIS A 145 3.67 8.39 -2.72
N ASN A 146 3.96 7.74 -1.59
CA ASN A 146 4.87 8.30 -0.58
C ASN A 146 6.30 8.15 -1.08
N VAL A 147 6.66 8.90 -2.13
CA VAL A 147 7.98 8.84 -2.77
C VAL A 147 9.03 9.25 -1.75
N ASN A 148 9.78 8.28 -1.25
CA ASN A 148 10.86 8.50 -0.28
C ASN A 148 12.23 8.51 -0.96
N ILE A 149 12.38 8.02 -2.20
CA ILE A 149 13.57 8.21 -3.01
C ILE A 149 13.33 9.39 -3.96
N LYS A 150 14.05 10.50 -3.74
CA LYS A 150 13.83 11.76 -4.45
C LYS A 150 14.55 11.82 -5.79
N SER A 151 15.81 11.38 -5.84
CA SER A 151 16.61 11.42 -7.07
C SER A 151 17.86 10.54 -6.95
N MET A 152 18.38 10.09 -8.09
CA MET A 152 19.67 9.43 -8.22
C MET A 152 20.62 10.32 -9.03
N ASN A 153 21.82 10.58 -8.49
CA ASN A 153 22.87 11.35 -9.16
C ASN A 153 24.16 10.53 -9.23
N TYR A 154 25.04 10.88 -10.16
CA TYR A 154 26.37 10.29 -10.22
C TYR A 154 27.46 11.35 -10.48
N PHE A 155 28.66 11.08 -9.99
CA PHE A 155 29.84 11.92 -10.16
C PHE A 155 31.03 11.04 -10.52
N SER A 156 31.59 11.23 -11.70
CA SER A 156 32.77 10.48 -12.16
C SER A 156 34.05 11.26 -11.86
N TYR A 157 34.98 10.60 -11.19
CA TYR A 157 36.33 11.07 -10.93
C TYR A 157 37.33 10.20 -11.70
N LYS A 158 38.62 10.53 -11.61
CA LYS A 158 39.69 9.79 -12.28
C LYS A 158 39.78 8.34 -11.83
N ASP A 159 39.53 8.08 -10.56
CA ASP A 159 39.73 6.80 -9.87
C ASP A 159 38.43 6.10 -9.45
N ARG A 160 37.33 6.83 -9.32
CA ARG A 160 36.05 6.30 -8.85
C ARG A 160 34.85 6.96 -9.50
N THR A 161 33.71 6.28 -9.45
CA THR A 161 32.39 6.89 -9.71
C THR A 161 31.56 6.82 -8.46
N ARG A 162 31.09 7.97 -8.00
CA ARG A 162 30.19 8.09 -6.84
C ARG A 162 28.76 8.15 -7.33
N ILE A 163 27.89 7.26 -6.85
CA ILE A 163 26.45 7.31 -7.03
C ILE A 163 25.84 7.81 -5.73
N VAL A 164 24.92 8.77 -5.79
CA VAL A 164 24.26 9.37 -4.63
C VAL A 164 22.75 9.29 -4.84
N ILE A 165 22.08 8.61 -3.92
CA ILE A 165 20.62 8.50 -3.89
C ILE A 165 20.12 9.41 -2.78
N TYR A 166 19.33 10.41 -3.14
CA TYR A 166 18.71 11.34 -2.19
C TYR A 166 17.40 10.75 -1.69
N MET A 167 17.22 10.71 -0.38
CA MET A 167 16.05 10.09 0.26
C MET A 167 15.39 11.06 1.25
N SER A 168 14.12 10.79 1.55
CA SER A 168 13.34 11.55 2.55
C SER A 168 13.53 11.02 3.97
N GLU A 169 13.99 9.78 4.07
CA GLU A 169 14.29 9.07 5.31
C GLU A 169 15.41 8.05 5.03
N ILE A 170 16.08 7.60 6.08
CA ILE A 170 17.09 6.55 5.98
C ILE A 170 16.41 5.20 5.81
N LEU A 171 16.78 4.47 4.76
CA LEU A 171 16.24 3.15 4.44
C LEU A 171 17.31 2.07 4.56
N GLU A 172 16.90 0.89 5.01
CA GLU A 172 17.75 -0.30 4.98
C GLU A 172 17.98 -0.75 3.55
N TYR A 173 19.19 -1.25 3.26
CA TYR A 173 19.52 -1.76 1.94
C TYR A 173 20.37 -3.02 2.02
N GLN A 174 20.29 -3.83 0.97
CA GLN A 174 21.08 -5.04 0.80
C GLN A 174 21.81 -4.96 -0.53
N ILE A 175 23.12 -5.27 -0.51
CA ILE A 175 23.93 -5.34 -1.72
C ILE A 175 24.12 -6.81 -2.08
N SER A 176 23.85 -7.15 -3.33
CA SER A 176 24.13 -8.46 -3.92
C SER A 176 24.95 -8.28 -5.18
N ARG A 177 25.99 -9.09 -5.34
CA ARG A 177 26.77 -9.12 -6.58
C ARG A 177 26.32 -10.33 -7.39
N LYS A 178 25.72 -10.07 -8.55
CA LYS A 178 25.34 -11.10 -9.50
C LYS A 178 26.40 -11.10 -10.61
N GLU A 179 27.08 -12.22 -10.77
CA GLU A 179 28.19 -12.37 -11.73
C GLU A 179 29.34 -11.36 -11.45
N LYS A 180 30.30 -11.25 -12.37
CA LYS A 180 31.41 -10.30 -12.23
C LYS A 180 31.02 -8.87 -12.61
N SER A 181 29.91 -8.69 -13.35
CA SER A 181 29.56 -7.45 -14.06
C SER A 181 28.34 -6.71 -13.52
N LEU A 182 27.58 -7.24 -12.56
CA LEU A 182 26.38 -6.56 -12.04
C LEU A 182 26.39 -6.47 -10.51
N LEU A 183 26.28 -5.24 -10.01
CA LEU A 183 26.03 -4.97 -8.60
C LEU A 183 24.56 -4.57 -8.45
N ALA A 184 23.81 -5.28 -7.62
CA ALA A 184 22.38 -5.01 -7.38
C ALA A 184 22.16 -4.63 -5.92
N ILE A 185 21.57 -3.46 -5.71
CA ILE A 185 21.25 -2.91 -4.40
C ILE A 185 19.73 -2.89 -4.26
N SER A 186 19.20 -3.57 -3.25
CA SER A 186 17.78 -3.57 -2.90
C SER A 186 17.55 -2.66 -1.70
N ILE A 187 16.80 -1.57 -1.88
CA ILE A 187 16.50 -0.57 -0.85
C ILE A 187 15.10 -0.86 -0.30
N GLN A 188 15.04 -1.44 0.90
CA GLN A 188 13.79 -1.89 1.53
C GLN A 188 12.88 -0.71 1.84
N GLY A 189 11.60 -0.82 1.46
CA GLY A 189 10.64 0.28 1.62
C GLY A 189 10.89 1.48 0.70
N GLY A 190 11.88 1.40 -0.20
CA GLY A 190 12.13 2.43 -1.21
C GLY A 190 10.97 2.53 -2.20
N ILE A 191 10.45 3.75 -2.37
CA ILE A 191 9.38 4.12 -3.30
C ILE A 191 9.91 5.19 -4.26
N LEU A 192 9.98 4.82 -5.54
CA LEU A 192 10.38 5.69 -6.64
C LEU A 192 9.17 6.43 -7.21
N TYR A 193 9.45 7.59 -7.81
CA TYR A 193 8.47 8.29 -8.64
C TYR A 193 8.31 7.62 -10.01
N ASP A 194 9.43 7.27 -10.64
CA ASP A 194 9.51 6.60 -11.93
C ASP A 194 10.77 5.73 -11.99
N ASP A 195 10.84 4.84 -12.98
CA ASP A 195 12.05 4.08 -13.27
C ASP A 195 13.08 5.00 -13.96
N GLU A 196 14.35 4.88 -13.59
CA GLU A 196 15.42 5.74 -14.08
C GLU A 196 16.58 4.91 -14.62
N LYS A 197 17.06 5.23 -15.84
CA LYS A 197 18.20 4.55 -16.47
C LYS A 197 19.18 5.56 -17.02
N ILE A 198 20.44 5.47 -16.60
CA ILE A 198 21.51 6.39 -16.97
C ILE A 198 22.68 5.59 -17.54
N SER A 199 23.12 5.94 -18.75
CA SER A 199 24.35 5.39 -19.35
C SER A 199 25.55 6.27 -18.99
N ILE A 200 26.55 5.68 -18.35
CA ILE A 200 27.75 6.40 -17.86
C ILE A 200 28.96 6.12 -18.77
N ASN A 201 29.18 4.86 -19.14
CA ASN A 201 30.22 4.40 -20.08
C ASN A 201 31.64 4.95 -19.81
N ASN A 202 32.06 5.04 -18.55
CA ASN A 202 33.37 5.60 -18.18
C ASN A 202 34.45 4.52 -17.91
N GLY A 203 34.21 3.29 -18.36
CA GLY A 203 35.09 2.13 -18.14
C GLY A 203 34.97 1.49 -16.74
N ILE A 204 34.55 2.22 -15.70
CA ILE A 204 34.27 1.68 -14.36
C ILE A 204 32.81 1.22 -14.28
N ILE A 205 31.89 2.03 -14.81
CA ILE A 205 30.46 1.75 -14.88
C ILE A 205 29.99 1.94 -16.31
N LYS A 206 29.20 0.98 -16.80
CA LYS A 206 28.52 1.06 -18.10
C LYS A 206 27.22 1.85 -17.96
N ASN A 207 26.32 1.41 -17.08
CA ASN A 207 25.05 2.06 -16.81
C ASN A 207 24.60 1.80 -15.36
N ILE A 208 23.69 2.65 -14.91
CA ILE A 208 22.92 2.49 -13.69
C ILE A 208 21.43 2.51 -14.03
N GLU A 209 20.66 1.66 -13.37
CA GLU A 209 19.23 1.51 -13.58
C GLU A 209 18.55 1.36 -12.22
N MET A 210 17.58 2.21 -11.93
CA MET A 210 16.79 2.19 -10.71
C MET A 210 15.34 1.94 -11.09
N PHE A 211 14.73 0.91 -10.52
CA PHE A 211 13.33 0.57 -10.82
C PHE A 211 12.59 0.05 -9.60
N GLN A 212 11.26 0.17 -9.63
CA GLN A 212 10.42 -0.24 -8.51
C GLN A 212 10.07 -1.74 -8.59
N GLU A 213 10.43 -2.50 -7.56
CA GLU A 213 9.87 -3.83 -7.30
C GLU A 213 8.85 -3.74 -6.14
N ASN A 214 7.99 -4.75 -5.99
CA ASN A 214 6.80 -4.70 -5.10
C ASN A 214 7.03 -4.08 -3.71
N LYS A 215 8.15 -4.41 -3.04
CA LYS A 215 8.44 -3.98 -1.66
C LYS A 215 9.75 -3.19 -1.49
N TYR A 216 10.50 -3.00 -2.56
CA TYR A 216 11.79 -2.32 -2.53
C TYR A 216 12.07 -1.63 -3.86
N ALA A 217 12.84 -0.55 -3.81
CA ALA A 217 13.47 -0.01 -5.00
C ALA A 217 14.76 -0.78 -5.26
N ARG A 218 15.05 -1.07 -6.53
CA ARG A 218 16.27 -1.78 -6.91
C ARG A 218 17.15 -0.92 -7.77
N LEU A 219 18.40 -0.74 -7.36
CA LEU A 219 19.46 -0.14 -8.16
C LEU A 219 20.36 -1.25 -8.73
N GLY A 220 20.33 -1.41 -10.05
CA GLY A 220 21.30 -2.19 -10.81
C GLY A 220 22.43 -1.31 -11.32
N ILE A 221 23.67 -1.71 -11.07
CA ILE A 221 24.87 -1.05 -11.57
C ILE A 221 25.61 -2.04 -12.46
N SER A 222 25.59 -1.78 -13.76
CA SER A 222 26.37 -2.55 -14.75
C SER A 222 27.83 -2.10 -14.70
N LEU A 223 28.70 -2.93 -14.16
CA LEU A 223 30.12 -2.67 -13.99
C LEU A 223 30.88 -2.79 -15.33
N GLY A 224 31.88 -1.94 -15.49
CA GLY A 224 32.82 -1.96 -16.60
C GLY A 224 34.06 -2.81 -16.32
N GLU A 225 34.95 -2.89 -17.30
CA GLU A 225 36.17 -3.71 -17.25
C GLU A 225 37.18 -3.20 -16.22
N ASN A 226 37.16 -1.90 -15.95
CA ASN A 226 38.07 -1.28 -14.99
C ASN A 226 37.54 -1.35 -13.55
N PHE A 227 36.42 -2.02 -13.26
CA PHE A 227 35.92 -2.13 -11.89
C PHE A 227 36.87 -2.94 -11.00
N LYS A 228 37.12 -2.45 -9.78
CA LYS A 228 37.94 -3.13 -8.77
C LYS A 228 37.14 -3.47 -7.52
N GLU A 229 36.62 -2.45 -6.83
CA GLU A 229 35.93 -2.57 -5.55
C GLU A 229 34.86 -1.50 -5.39
N TYR A 230 34.01 -1.63 -4.37
CA TYR A 230 33.02 -0.61 -4.02
C TYR A 230 33.01 -0.37 -2.51
N LYS A 231 32.56 0.83 -2.12
CA LYS A 231 32.24 1.19 -0.73
C LYS A 231 30.86 1.83 -0.68
N SER A 232 30.14 1.64 0.41
CA SER A 232 28.85 2.29 0.65
C SER A 232 28.88 3.10 1.94
N LEU A 233 28.13 4.20 1.97
CA LEU A 233 28.01 5.09 3.11
C LEU A 233 26.59 5.68 3.16
N THR A 234 26.04 5.81 4.36
CA THR A 234 24.82 6.57 4.60
C THR A 234 25.18 7.92 5.21
N LEU A 235 24.63 8.99 4.66
CA LEU A 235 24.82 10.35 5.19
C LEU A 235 23.48 10.89 5.69
N LYS A 236 23.52 11.70 6.75
CA LYS A 236 22.38 12.49 7.24
C LYS A 236 22.51 13.94 6.76
N SER A 237 21.39 14.67 6.75
CA SER A 237 21.34 16.12 6.47
C SER A 237 21.92 16.55 5.11
N PRO A 238 21.27 16.22 3.96
CA PRO A 238 20.07 15.39 3.81
C PRO A 238 20.40 13.89 3.82
N ASP A 239 19.37 13.08 4.02
CA ASP A 239 19.47 11.62 4.01
C ASP A 239 19.86 11.12 2.62
N ARG A 240 21.02 10.46 2.56
CA ARG A 240 21.62 10.00 1.30
C ARG A 240 22.23 8.63 1.45
N LEU A 241 22.08 7.81 0.42
CA LEU A 241 22.83 6.58 0.25
C LEU A 241 23.88 6.80 -0.84
N VAL A 242 25.15 6.61 -0.48
CA VAL A 242 26.31 6.90 -1.33
C VAL A 242 27.03 5.60 -1.65
N PHE A 243 27.30 5.35 -2.92
CA PHE A 243 28.11 4.24 -3.40
C PHE A 243 29.31 4.76 -4.17
N ASP A 244 30.50 4.48 -3.67
CA ASP A 244 31.75 4.75 -4.39
C ASP A 244 32.21 3.48 -5.08
N ILE A 245 32.28 3.52 -6.41
CA ILE A 245 32.73 2.42 -7.27
C ILE A 245 34.13 2.75 -7.78
N TYR A 246 35.13 2.01 -7.34
CA TYR A 246 36.55 2.28 -7.63
C TYR A 246 37.05 1.49 -8.84
N GLY A 247 37.90 2.14 -9.63
CA GLY A 247 38.55 1.56 -10.79
C GLY A 247 39.92 0.92 -10.47
N VAL A 248 40.49 0.14 -11.40
CA VAL A 248 41.84 -0.44 -11.27
C VAL A 248 42.92 0.63 -11.09
N ASN A 249 42.73 1.80 -11.71
CA ASN A 249 43.62 2.97 -11.60
C ASN A 249 43.40 3.79 -10.33
N ALA A 250 42.56 3.33 -9.39
CA ALA A 250 42.47 3.94 -8.07
C ALA A 250 43.77 3.68 -7.32
N ILE A 251 44.64 4.70 -7.33
CA ILE A 251 45.76 4.79 -6.41
C ILE A 251 45.12 4.94 -5.03
N GLY A 252 44.90 3.80 -4.37
CA GLY A 252 44.20 3.72 -3.10
C GLY A 252 44.93 4.56 -2.06
N ASN A 253 44.44 5.78 -1.82
CA ASN A 253 44.76 6.50 -0.59
C ASN A 253 44.09 5.71 0.55
N LYS A 254 44.87 4.84 1.19
CA LYS A 254 44.51 4.10 2.41
C LYS A 254 44.13 5.02 3.59
N ASN A 255 44.24 6.34 3.43
CA ASN A 255 44.00 7.33 4.47
C ASN A 255 42.62 8.02 4.40
N ASP A 256 41.76 7.67 3.43
CA ASP A 256 40.33 8.01 3.50
C ASP A 256 39.64 7.04 4.48
N ILE A 257 39.88 7.27 5.77
CA ILE A 257 39.16 6.63 6.88
C ILE A 257 37.71 7.08 6.75
N ALA A 258 36.84 6.14 6.38
CA ALA A 258 35.40 6.35 6.46
C ALA A 258 35.02 6.56 7.95
N PRO A 259 34.09 7.46 8.29
CA PRO A 259 33.48 7.45 9.60
C PRO A 259 32.82 6.07 9.81
N ASP A 260 32.96 5.53 11.01
CA ASP A 260 32.59 4.16 11.37
C ASP A 260 31.27 3.71 10.72
N ILE A 261 31.38 2.61 9.99
CA ILE A 261 30.26 1.87 9.42
C ILE A 261 29.45 1.36 10.61
N ILE A 262 28.29 1.97 10.86
CA ILE A 262 27.26 1.34 11.69
C ILE A 262 26.71 0.18 10.87
N GLU A 263 27.30 -1.00 11.04
CA GLU A 263 26.68 -2.24 10.57
C GLU A 263 25.33 -2.41 11.28
N PRO A 264 24.25 -2.81 10.57
CA PRO A 264 23.00 -3.14 11.20
C PRO A 264 23.20 -4.35 12.13
N ASN A 265 23.15 -4.04 13.42
CA ASN A 265 23.43 -4.88 14.57
C ASN A 265 22.79 -6.28 14.44
N LYS A 266 23.61 -7.31 14.25
CA LYS A 266 23.21 -8.71 14.40
C LYS A 266 23.57 -9.11 15.84
N GLY A 267 22.53 -9.38 16.63
CA GLY A 267 22.59 -9.44 18.09
C GLY A 267 23.70 -10.30 18.69
N VAL A 268 24.25 -9.79 19.80
CA VAL A 268 25.03 -10.54 20.79
C VAL A 268 24.59 -10.07 22.17
N GLU A 269 24.62 -11.05 23.06
CA GLU A 269 23.94 -11.23 24.33
C GLU A 269 24.33 -10.25 25.43
N GLU A 270 23.40 -10.11 26.38
CA GLU A 270 23.53 -9.40 27.64
C GLU A 270 24.76 -9.85 28.43
N SER A 271 25.57 -8.90 28.86
CA SER A 271 26.40 -9.04 30.05
C SER A 271 26.46 -7.69 30.75
N GLY A 272 25.92 -7.69 31.97
CA GLY A 272 25.56 -6.50 32.72
C GLY A 272 26.72 -5.59 33.09
N VAL A 273 26.43 -4.30 33.13
CA VAL A 273 27.24 -3.31 33.82
C VAL A 273 26.35 -2.38 34.62
N SER A 274 26.81 -2.17 35.85
CA SER A 274 26.21 -1.46 36.98
C SER A 274 25.87 0.00 36.70
N VAL A 275 24.70 0.41 37.20
CA VAL A 275 24.19 1.79 37.19
C VAL A 275 24.97 2.62 38.23
N ILE A 276 25.58 3.71 37.79
CA ILE A 276 26.06 4.79 38.66
C ILE A 276 25.24 6.04 38.32
N THR A 277 24.42 6.46 39.28
CA THR A 277 23.65 7.72 39.28
C THR A 277 24.57 8.90 39.61
N PRO A 278 24.49 10.03 38.87
CA PRO A 278 25.04 11.28 39.36
C PRO A 278 23.96 12.09 40.10
N GLU A 279 24.34 12.47 41.31
CA GLU A 279 23.69 13.41 42.22
C GLU A 279 23.75 14.83 41.64
N ILE A 280 22.60 15.48 41.44
CA ILE A 280 22.50 16.89 41.02
C ILE A 280 22.02 17.71 42.22
N THR A 281 22.93 18.50 42.78
CA THR A 281 22.66 19.53 43.77
C THR A 281 22.27 20.83 43.05
N VAL A 282 21.08 21.36 43.30
CA VAL A 282 20.74 22.76 42.98
C VAL A 282 20.06 23.41 44.19
N ASN A 283 20.74 24.42 44.73
CA ASN A 283 20.26 25.32 45.77
C ASN A 283 19.83 26.67 45.16
N GLY A 284 18.78 27.26 45.73
CA GLY A 284 18.44 28.69 45.63
C GLY A 284 17.13 28.97 44.86
N ALA A 285 15.99 29.16 45.55
CA ALA A 285 15.49 30.47 46.07
C ALA A 285 14.92 31.35 44.94
N SER A 286 13.72 31.95 44.93
CA SER A 286 12.53 32.04 45.80
C SER A 286 11.47 32.74 44.93
N ASN A 287 10.21 32.34 44.94
CA ASN A 287 9.09 33.23 45.32
C ASN A 287 7.72 32.59 45.14
N SER A 288 6.98 32.70 46.25
CA SER A 288 5.56 32.50 46.46
C SER A 288 4.70 33.29 45.48
N ILE A 289 3.58 32.70 45.03
CA ILE A 289 2.21 33.24 45.12
C ILE A 289 1.23 32.08 44.83
N VAL A 290 0.39 31.80 45.83
CA VAL A 290 -0.92 31.10 45.79
C VAL A 290 -1.97 32.24 46.02
N PRO A 291 -3.30 32.15 45.77
CA PRO A 291 -4.11 30.92 45.81
C PRO A 291 -5.39 30.83 44.92
N SER A 292 -6.10 29.72 45.15
CA SER A 292 -7.56 29.49 44.99
C SER A 292 -7.99 28.82 43.67
N ALA A 293 -8.37 27.53 43.66
CA ALA A 293 -9.55 26.87 44.23
C ALA A 293 -10.83 27.07 43.40
N LEU A 294 -11.37 25.97 42.87
CA LEU A 294 -12.80 25.59 42.72
C LEU A 294 -12.86 24.36 41.77
N SER A 295 -13.03 23.14 42.27
CA SER A 295 -14.30 22.47 42.63
C SER A 295 -14.85 21.58 41.51
N SER A 296 -14.75 20.27 41.74
CA SER A 296 -15.51 19.20 41.10
C SER A 296 -17.03 19.37 41.34
N PRO A 297 -17.88 18.66 40.58
CA PRO A 297 -18.62 17.62 41.29
C PRO A 297 -18.72 16.29 40.54
N SER A 298 -18.56 15.26 41.35
CA SER A 298 -19.04 13.89 41.25
C SER A 298 -20.55 13.79 41.01
N VAL A 299 -20.96 12.85 40.15
CA VAL A 299 -22.31 12.28 40.15
C VAL A 299 -22.18 10.76 40.27
N LEU A 300 -22.49 10.27 41.46
CA LEU A 300 -22.99 8.91 41.71
C LEU A 300 -24.48 8.89 41.34
N SER A 301 -24.92 7.81 40.70
CA SER A 301 -26.29 7.32 40.88
C SER A 301 -26.30 5.80 40.76
N ASP A 302 -26.54 5.18 41.92
CA ASP A 302 -26.97 3.80 42.11
C ASP A 302 -28.24 3.49 41.32
N SER A 303 -28.31 2.27 40.79
CA SER A 303 -29.57 1.51 40.73
C SER A 303 -29.27 0.03 40.81
N LYS A 304 -29.67 -0.55 41.95
CA LYS A 304 -29.72 -1.97 42.30
C LYS A 304 -30.85 -2.70 41.58
N GLU A 305 -30.65 -4.03 41.50
CA GLU A 305 -31.65 -5.13 41.45
C GLU A 305 -32.47 -5.24 40.14
N ASN A 306 -32.65 -6.41 39.51
CA ASN A 306 -32.79 -7.75 40.08
C ASN A 306 -32.72 -8.87 39.01
N LEU A 307 -32.57 -10.09 39.52
CA LEU A 307 -33.12 -11.37 39.02
C LEU A 307 -32.33 -12.28 38.06
N SER A 308 -31.74 -13.29 38.72
CA SER A 308 -31.52 -14.70 38.35
C SER A 308 -32.21 -15.27 37.11
N THR A 309 -31.46 -16.08 36.35
CA THR A 309 -31.94 -17.41 35.94
C THR A 309 -30.77 -18.37 35.82
N GLU A 310 -30.88 -19.47 36.58
CA GLU A 310 -30.03 -20.65 36.54
C GLU A 310 -30.21 -21.40 35.22
N GLY A 311 -29.13 -22.02 34.75
CA GLY A 311 -29.12 -22.88 33.58
C GLY A 311 -27.84 -23.72 33.57
N GLU A 312 -27.85 -24.78 34.37
CA GLU A 312 -26.91 -25.90 34.28
C GLU A 312 -26.86 -26.47 32.85
N GLY A 313 -25.67 -26.81 32.37
CA GLY A 313 -25.55 -27.48 31.07
C GLY A 313 -24.14 -27.69 30.56
N GLY A 314 -23.41 -28.64 31.16
CA GLY A 314 -22.51 -29.56 30.45
C GLY A 314 -21.32 -28.97 29.67
N ALA A 315 -20.16 -28.96 30.31
CA ALA A 315 -18.87 -28.88 29.63
C ALA A 315 -18.61 -30.17 28.83
N ILE A 316 -18.62 -30.09 27.50
CA ILE A 316 -18.01 -31.09 26.61
C ILE A 316 -16.76 -30.44 26.01
N GLN A 317 -15.60 -30.82 26.53
CA GLN A 317 -14.31 -30.59 25.86
C GLN A 317 -14.22 -31.53 24.65
N GLU A 318 -14.55 -31.02 23.46
CA GLU A 318 -14.17 -31.70 22.21
C GLU A 318 -12.67 -31.47 21.95
N LYS A 319 -11.88 -32.51 22.16
CA LYS A 319 -10.52 -32.60 21.64
C LYS A 319 -10.57 -32.60 20.10
N PRO A 320 -9.74 -31.81 19.40
CA PRO A 320 -9.65 -31.90 17.95
C PRO A 320 -9.05 -33.26 17.57
N ASN A 321 -9.87 -34.10 16.93
CA ASN A 321 -9.47 -35.38 16.35
C ASN A 321 -8.68 -35.11 15.06
N ILE A 322 -7.34 -35.08 15.15
CA ILE A 322 -6.45 -34.93 14.01
C ILE A 322 -6.24 -36.32 13.39
N PRO A 323 -6.65 -36.58 12.14
CA PRO A 323 -6.45 -37.87 11.50
C PRO A 323 -4.98 -38.10 11.17
N ASP A 324 -4.44 -39.21 11.69
CA ASP A 324 -3.00 -39.54 11.73
C ASP A 324 -2.44 -40.14 10.43
N LYS A 325 -3.01 -39.82 9.25
CA LYS A 325 -2.47 -40.26 7.95
C LYS A 325 -3.12 -39.52 6.78
N MET A 326 -2.42 -38.53 6.23
CA MET A 326 -2.68 -38.07 4.86
C MET A 326 -2.10 -39.08 3.87
N VAL A 327 -2.96 -39.90 3.27
CA VAL A 327 -2.61 -40.69 2.09
C VAL A 327 -2.60 -39.76 0.88
N LEU A 328 -1.40 -39.34 0.46
CA LEU A 328 -1.18 -38.64 -0.80
C LEU A 328 -1.44 -39.60 -1.95
N THR A 329 -2.62 -39.50 -2.58
CA THR A 329 -2.85 -40.11 -3.89
C THR A 329 -1.98 -39.36 -4.91
N LYS A 330 -1.04 -40.08 -5.53
CA LYS A 330 -0.16 -39.53 -6.58
C LYS A 330 -1.02 -39.11 -7.77
N SER A 331 -1.34 -37.82 -7.85
CA SER A 331 -1.94 -37.19 -9.01
C SER A 331 -1.05 -37.42 -10.23
N GLY A 332 -1.61 -38.00 -11.28
CA GLY A 332 -0.91 -38.43 -12.48
C GLY A 332 -0.05 -37.36 -13.13
N ILE A 333 1.13 -37.78 -13.59
CA ILE A 333 2.04 -36.98 -14.40
C ILE A 333 1.35 -36.69 -15.72
N LYS A 334 1.02 -35.42 -15.98
CA LYS A 334 0.54 -34.99 -17.30
C LYS A 334 1.73 -34.90 -18.25
N LYS A 335 1.84 -35.87 -19.15
CA LYS A 335 2.79 -35.84 -20.27
C LYS A 335 2.27 -34.84 -21.30
N ILE A 336 2.98 -33.73 -21.48
CA ILE A 336 2.73 -32.78 -22.57
C ILE A 336 3.51 -33.29 -23.78
N VAL A 337 2.79 -33.69 -24.82
CA VAL A 337 3.36 -34.03 -26.13
C VAL A 337 3.34 -32.76 -26.96
N ILE A 338 4.51 -32.24 -27.29
CA ILE A 338 4.66 -31.13 -28.23
C ILE A 338 4.85 -31.76 -29.60
N ASP A 339 3.82 -31.65 -30.44
CA ASP A 339 3.86 -32.13 -31.81
C ASP A 339 4.63 -31.11 -32.67
N ALA A 340 5.71 -31.58 -33.31
CA ALA A 340 6.47 -30.76 -34.23
C ALA A 340 5.71 -30.74 -35.56
N GLY A 341 4.92 -29.68 -35.75
CA GLY A 341 4.13 -29.45 -36.94
C GLY A 341 4.92 -29.73 -38.22
N HIS A 342 4.35 -30.64 -39.02
CA HIS A 342 4.81 -31.09 -40.33
C HIS A 342 4.91 -29.89 -41.29
N GLY A 343 6.13 -29.55 -41.70
CA GLY A 343 6.42 -28.47 -42.64
C GLY A 343 5.71 -28.67 -43.98
N GLY A 344 4.91 -27.67 -44.36
CA GLY A 344 4.25 -27.58 -45.65
C GLY A 344 5.26 -27.61 -46.79
N LYS A 345 5.01 -28.50 -47.74
CA LYS A 345 5.76 -28.67 -48.98
C LYS A 345 5.29 -27.58 -49.95
N ASP A 346 6.09 -26.54 -50.14
CA ASP A 346 5.83 -25.49 -51.12
C ASP A 346 5.80 -26.08 -52.54
N GLY A 347 4.62 -26.05 -53.15
CA GLY A 347 4.40 -26.36 -54.55
C GLY A 347 4.71 -25.14 -55.40
N GLY A 348 5.62 -25.30 -56.36
CA GLY A 348 6.06 -24.25 -57.26
C GLY A 348 4.94 -23.58 -58.07
N GLY A 349 5.23 -22.37 -58.52
CA GLY A 349 4.41 -21.59 -59.43
C GLY A 349 5.27 -20.73 -60.35
N ARG A 350 5.54 -21.30 -61.53
CA ARG A 350 5.82 -20.72 -62.86
C ARG A 350 6.88 -19.64 -63.04
#